data_AF-A0A399SWE3-F1
#
_entry.id   AF-A0A399SWE3-F1
#
_cell.length_a   1.000
_cell.length_b   1.000
_cell.length_c   1.000
_cell.angle_alpha   90.00
_cell.angle_beta   90.00
_cell.angle_gamma   90.00
#
_symmetry.space_group_name_H-M   'P 1'
#
loop_
_entity.id
_entity.type
_entity.pdbx_description
1 polymer ?
#
loop_
_entity_poly.entity_id
_entity_poly.type
_entity_poly.pdbx_seq_one_letter_code
_entity_poly.pdbx_strand_id
1 'polypeptide(L)'
;MNKSFASIMALGLLLLGVSGQGQAQNNTLTVKISNQPDNPVILGWVEGDNFTKTDSASAVNGQVQFSLPEKAAPAVLRLVFGLTPYARIMKEDPQQLDLIFNKEDIEVELSFKDPVNSLKVIRSEENRLWYDFMRRQMEYENALSLMEKEVDLLWQKNDSAKAIQTADEFNRLQMDWDLRVAQTAQQNQGTFAAKLIALKRKPMADAFLSKEERKESLQKNFLDPVDFSDESLIRSSAYTDKIFDYLVLFNQPGLSQEQRSAAYLKAVDNVLSKTAGAPKVDAFIKTYLLHGFEILGMNDVREYIKSK
;
A
#
# COMPACT_ATOMS: atom_id res chain seq x y z
N MET A 1 67.46 21.76 60.66
CA MET A 1 66.27 20.92 60.90
C MET A 1 65.03 21.74 60.58
N ASN A 2 64.13 21.17 59.77
CA ASN A 2 62.72 21.49 59.54
C ASN A 2 62.30 22.92 59.12
N LYS A 3 62.00 23.00 57.81
CA LYS A 3 60.95 23.78 57.11
C LYS A 3 59.57 23.49 57.73
N SER A 4 58.48 24.26 57.58
CA SER A 4 58.15 25.56 56.99
C SER A 4 56.64 25.77 57.21
N PHE A 5 56.26 27.03 57.49
CA PHE A 5 55.01 27.77 57.24
C PHE A 5 53.79 27.12 56.53
N ALA A 6 52.64 27.22 57.22
CA ALA A 6 51.43 28.03 56.94
C ALA A 6 50.69 28.06 55.58
N SER A 7 49.35 28.08 55.73
CA SER A 7 48.30 28.83 55.00
C SER A 7 47.40 28.13 53.95
N ILE A 8 46.13 27.97 54.37
CA ILE A 8 44.82 28.17 53.71
C ILE A 8 44.78 28.26 52.17
N MET A 9 43.97 27.41 51.53
CA MET A 9 43.27 27.78 50.28
C MET A 9 41.98 26.97 50.06
N ALA A 10 40.90 27.68 49.73
CA ALA A 10 39.61 27.14 49.30
C ALA A 10 39.72 26.50 47.91
N LEU A 11 38.96 25.44 47.64
CA LEU A 11 38.80 24.88 46.28
C LEU A 11 37.32 24.59 45.99
N GLY A 12 36.82 25.24 44.94
CA GLY A 12 35.43 25.17 44.50
C GLY A 12 35.08 23.87 43.76
N LEU A 13 33.81 23.50 43.85
CA LEU A 13 33.20 22.45 43.03
C LEU A 13 33.05 22.94 41.59
N LEU A 14 33.72 22.25 40.65
CA LEU A 14 33.40 22.30 39.22
C LEU A 14 32.41 21.17 38.92
N LEU A 15 31.14 21.51 38.74
CA LEU A 15 30.13 20.62 38.14
C LEU A 15 30.36 20.61 36.62
N LEU A 16 31.08 19.61 36.11
CA LEU A 16 31.10 19.31 34.69
C LEU A 16 29.78 18.62 34.32
N GLY A 17 28.85 19.42 33.80
CA GLY A 17 27.67 18.90 33.12
C GLY A 17 28.10 18.14 31.87
N VAL A 18 27.98 16.82 31.91
CA VAL A 18 28.06 15.98 30.72
C VAL A 18 26.74 16.16 29.98
N SER A 19 26.74 17.08 29.01
CA SER A 19 25.67 17.15 28.01
C SER A 19 25.81 15.92 27.10
N GLY A 20 24.97 14.91 27.37
CA GLY A 20 24.73 13.83 26.43
C GLY A 20 24.06 14.40 25.18
N GLN A 21 24.86 14.80 24.19
CA GLN A 21 24.38 14.92 22.82
C GLN A 21 24.08 13.49 22.35
N GLY A 22 22.80 13.11 22.38
CA GLY A 22 22.36 11.89 21.70
C GLY A 22 22.77 11.99 20.24
N GLN A 23 23.70 11.14 19.80
CA GLN A 23 24.00 10.99 18.38
C GLN A 23 22.73 10.46 17.73
N ALA A 24 22.15 11.26 16.85
CA ALA A 24 21.10 10.81 15.94
C ALA A 24 21.61 9.56 15.18
N GLN A 25 20.99 8.42 15.44
CA GLN A 25 21.29 7.17 14.73
C GLN A 25 20.30 7.01 13.59
N ASN A 26 20.81 6.84 12.37
CA ASN A 26 19.99 6.45 11.24
C ASN A 26 19.39 5.05 11.48
N ASN A 27 18.13 4.86 11.08
CA ASN A 27 17.54 3.52 11.04
C ASN A 27 18.21 2.69 9.95
N THR A 28 18.13 1.37 10.10
CA THR A 28 18.73 0.42 9.16
C THR A 28 17.66 -0.42 8.47
N LEU A 29 17.88 -0.70 7.18
CA LEU A 29 17.14 -1.74 6.45
C LEU A 29 18.11 -2.86 6.09
N THR A 30 17.87 -4.04 6.63
CA THR A 30 18.62 -5.25 6.36
C THR A 30 17.74 -6.27 5.64
N VAL A 31 18.24 -6.79 4.52
CA VAL A 31 17.50 -7.78 3.71
C VAL A 31 18.41 -8.98 3.47
N LYS A 32 18.01 -10.16 3.96
CA LYS A 32 18.64 -11.43 3.59
C LYS A 32 17.89 -12.02 2.41
N ILE A 33 18.59 -12.26 1.31
CA ILE A 33 18.02 -12.62 0.02
C ILE A 33 18.66 -13.92 -0.45
N SER A 34 17.87 -14.98 -0.49
CA SER A 34 18.31 -16.23 -1.10
C SER A 34 18.20 -16.15 -2.63
N ASN A 35 19.22 -16.69 -3.33
CA ASN A 35 19.29 -16.75 -4.79
C ASN A 35 19.32 -15.37 -5.49
N GLN A 36 19.85 -14.33 -4.83
CA GLN A 36 20.04 -13.02 -5.46
C GLN A 36 21.02 -13.13 -6.64
N PRO A 37 20.66 -12.68 -7.84
CA PRO A 37 21.61 -12.57 -8.96
C PRO A 37 22.71 -11.55 -8.66
N ASP A 38 23.82 -11.66 -9.41
CA ASP A 38 24.96 -10.74 -9.31
C ASP A 38 24.63 -9.38 -9.96
N ASN A 39 23.73 -8.64 -9.30
CA ASN A 39 23.39 -7.26 -9.59
C ASN A 39 23.05 -6.52 -8.28
N PRO A 40 23.20 -5.19 -8.26
CA PRO A 40 22.82 -4.41 -7.09
C PRO A 40 21.31 -4.48 -6.87
N VAL A 41 20.92 -4.49 -5.59
CA VAL A 41 19.55 -4.21 -5.15
C VAL A 41 19.40 -2.70 -5.10
N ILE A 42 18.33 -2.19 -5.70
CA ILE A 42 18.04 -0.76 -5.74
C ILE A 42 17.00 -0.44 -4.65
N LEU A 43 17.21 0.66 -3.93
CA LEU A 43 16.28 1.21 -2.96
C LEU A 43 15.73 2.55 -3.45
N GLY A 44 14.44 2.77 -3.24
CA GLY A 44 13.81 4.06 -3.52
C GLY A 44 12.49 4.25 -2.77
N TRP A 45 11.93 5.45 -2.90
CA TRP A 45 10.66 5.82 -2.30
C TRP A 45 9.53 5.74 -3.32
N VAL A 46 8.34 5.37 -2.85
CA VAL A 46 7.11 5.31 -3.65
C VAL A 46 6.27 6.56 -3.39
N GLU A 47 5.79 7.17 -4.47
CA GLU A 47 4.80 8.25 -4.44
C GLU A 47 3.74 8.01 -5.53
N GLY A 48 2.59 7.43 -5.15
CA GLY A 48 1.68 6.82 -6.12
C GLY A 48 2.36 5.71 -6.91
N ASP A 49 2.35 5.88 -8.23
CA ASP A 49 2.99 4.95 -9.17
C ASP A 49 4.45 5.35 -9.47
N ASN A 50 4.90 6.50 -8.95
CA ASN A 50 6.27 6.96 -9.17
C ASN A 50 7.22 6.27 -8.19
N PHE A 51 8.35 5.82 -8.72
CA PHE A 51 9.46 5.28 -7.95
C PHE A 51 10.69 6.17 -8.09
N THR A 52 11.16 6.71 -6.97
CA THR A 52 12.37 7.55 -6.93
C THR A 52 13.52 6.77 -6.30
N LYS A 53 14.46 6.31 -7.12
CA LYS A 53 15.71 5.68 -6.65
C LYS A 53 16.47 6.64 -5.73
N THR A 54 16.95 6.12 -4.60
CA THR A 54 17.79 6.87 -3.64
C THR A 54 19.11 6.19 -3.32
N ASP A 55 19.17 4.85 -3.36
CA ASP A 55 20.38 4.11 -3.05
C ASP A 55 20.45 2.81 -3.86
N SER A 56 21.61 2.14 -3.83
CA SER A 56 21.79 0.79 -4.34
C SER A 56 22.97 0.09 -3.66
N ALA A 57 22.81 -1.20 -3.34
CA ALA A 57 23.84 -2.01 -2.70
C ALA A 57 23.93 -3.41 -3.32
N SER A 58 25.13 -3.94 -3.48
CA SER A 58 25.34 -5.34 -3.87
C SER A 58 25.21 -6.26 -2.67
N ALA A 59 24.64 -7.44 -2.86
CA ALA A 59 24.53 -8.44 -1.80
C ALA A 59 25.91 -9.01 -1.44
N VAL A 60 26.24 -8.99 -0.16
CA VAL A 60 27.43 -9.64 0.40
C VAL A 60 26.95 -10.80 1.28
N ASN A 61 27.37 -12.03 0.95
CA ASN A 61 26.90 -13.25 1.63
C ASN A 61 25.38 -13.39 1.70
N GLY A 62 24.67 -12.99 0.63
CA GLY A 62 23.21 -13.04 0.57
C GLY A 62 22.50 -11.97 1.40
N GLN A 63 23.21 -10.93 1.84
CA GLN A 63 22.63 -9.84 2.63
C GLN A 63 22.93 -8.48 1.98
N VAL A 64 21.95 -7.59 1.97
CA VAL A 64 22.12 -6.16 1.68
C VAL A 64 21.69 -5.34 2.89
N GLN A 65 22.34 -4.18 3.07
CA GLN A 65 22.02 -3.24 4.13
C GLN A 65 21.99 -1.81 3.59
N PHE A 66 21.01 -1.04 4.02
CA PHE A 66 20.85 0.38 3.71
C PHE A 66 20.73 1.19 5.00
N SER A 67 21.21 2.43 4.94
CA SER A 67 21.01 3.45 5.99
C SER A 67 19.81 4.31 5.60
N LEU A 68 18.76 4.32 6.41
CA LEU A 68 17.56 5.09 6.15
C LEU A 68 17.64 6.47 6.82
N PRO A 69 17.21 7.56 6.14
CA PRO A 69 17.29 8.90 6.71
C PRO A 69 16.39 9.07 7.93
N GLU A 70 16.97 9.49 9.06
CA GLU A 70 16.24 9.76 10.31
C GLU A 70 15.05 10.73 10.15
N LYS A 71 15.23 11.75 9.29
CA LYS A 71 14.23 12.80 9.06
C LYS A 71 13.15 12.40 8.03
N ALA A 72 13.27 11.23 7.40
CA ALA A 72 12.25 10.77 6.47
C ALA A 72 10.93 10.56 7.21
N ALA A 73 9.85 11.02 6.59
CA ALA A 73 8.51 10.82 7.11
C ALA A 73 8.01 9.40 6.78
N PRO A 74 7.00 8.88 7.51
CA PRO A 74 6.48 7.56 7.22
C PRO A 74 5.95 7.43 5.79
N ALA A 75 6.38 6.39 5.09
CA ALA A 75 6.16 6.19 3.66
C ALA A 75 6.40 4.72 3.27
N VAL A 76 6.07 4.39 2.02
CA VAL A 76 6.48 3.12 1.41
C VAL A 76 7.82 3.30 0.69
N LEU A 77 8.74 2.39 0.96
CA LEU A 77 9.97 2.19 0.18
C LEU A 77 9.84 0.94 -0.67
N ARG A 78 10.50 0.94 -1.82
CA ARG A 78 10.54 -0.17 -2.75
C ARG A 78 11.99 -0.64 -2.94
N LEU A 79 12.16 -1.94 -2.80
CA LEU A 79 13.36 -2.67 -3.16
C LEU A 79 13.16 -3.28 -4.55
N VAL A 80 14.11 -3.06 -5.46
CA VAL A 80 14.12 -3.71 -6.79
C VAL A 80 15.34 -4.63 -6.86
N PHE A 81 15.09 -5.93 -6.95
CA PHE A 81 16.10 -6.98 -6.88
C PHE A 81 16.66 -7.39 -8.25
N GLY A 82 15.96 -7.04 -9.34
CA GLY A 82 16.34 -7.36 -10.72
C GLY A 82 15.42 -8.37 -11.39
N LEU A 83 15.76 -8.78 -12.61
CA LEU A 83 14.93 -9.65 -13.45
C LEU A 83 15.28 -11.12 -13.26
N THR A 84 14.26 -11.97 -13.11
CA THR A 84 14.45 -13.42 -13.31
C THR A 84 14.72 -13.71 -14.80
N PRO A 85 15.30 -14.89 -15.14
CA PRO A 85 15.44 -15.28 -16.53
C PRO A 85 14.10 -15.29 -17.29
N TYR A 86 13.03 -15.74 -16.63
CA TYR A 86 11.68 -15.74 -17.20
C TYR A 86 11.16 -14.31 -17.44
N ALA A 87 11.26 -13.43 -16.44
CA ALA A 87 10.82 -12.04 -16.56
C ALA A 87 11.54 -11.30 -17.70
N ARG A 88 12.85 -11.58 -17.88
CA ARG A 88 13.62 -11.02 -19.00
C ARG A 88 13.10 -11.45 -20.36
N ILE A 89 12.71 -12.71 -20.51
CA ILE A 89 12.17 -13.26 -21.77
C ILE A 89 10.77 -12.71 -22.04
N MET A 90 9.93 -12.66 -21.00
CA MET A 90 8.54 -12.22 -21.09
C MET A 90 8.37 -10.69 -21.05
N LYS A 91 9.46 -9.95 -20.84
CA LYS A 91 9.46 -8.49 -20.63
C LYS A 91 8.55 -8.08 -19.47
N GLU A 92 8.56 -8.88 -18.41
CA GLU A 92 7.87 -8.58 -17.16
C GLU A 92 8.71 -7.64 -16.29
N ASP A 93 8.06 -7.06 -15.29
CA ASP A 93 8.70 -6.20 -14.31
C ASP A 93 9.76 -6.94 -13.48
N PRO A 94 10.77 -6.23 -12.97
CA PRO A 94 11.74 -6.80 -12.06
C PRO A 94 11.08 -7.29 -10.76
N GLN A 95 11.71 -8.27 -10.13
CA GLN A 95 11.36 -8.72 -8.79
C GLN A 95 11.53 -7.54 -7.83
N GLN A 96 10.50 -7.28 -7.04
CA GLN A 96 10.44 -6.12 -6.16
C GLN A 96 9.69 -6.44 -4.86
N LEU A 97 9.91 -5.61 -3.83
CA LEU A 97 9.20 -5.67 -2.56
C LEU A 97 9.01 -4.27 -2.00
N ASP A 98 7.81 -3.98 -1.55
CA ASP A 98 7.47 -2.73 -0.87
C ASP A 98 7.48 -2.92 0.64
N LEU A 99 8.01 -1.96 1.38
CA LEU A 99 8.02 -2.00 2.85
C LEU A 99 7.56 -0.65 3.38
N ILE A 100 6.89 -0.67 4.51
CA ILE A 100 6.56 0.52 5.27
C ILE A 100 7.81 0.95 6.03
N PHE A 101 8.19 2.20 5.91
CA PHE A 101 9.11 2.84 6.83
C PHE A 101 8.34 3.80 7.72
N ASN A 102 8.51 3.64 9.02
CA ASN A 102 7.90 4.44 10.08
C ASN A 102 8.94 4.84 11.15
N LYS A 103 10.23 4.92 10.78
CA LYS A 103 11.38 5.16 11.68
C LYS A 103 11.74 4.00 12.60
N GLU A 104 11.40 2.78 12.19
CA GLU A 104 11.93 1.57 12.80
C GLU A 104 13.09 0.98 11.98
N ASP A 105 13.94 0.20 12.64
CA ASP A 105 14.85 -0.70 11.93
C ASP A 105 14.04 -1.82 11.29
N ILE A 106 14.35 -2.13 10.04
CA ILE A 106 13.68 -3.17 9.26
C ILE A 106 14.67 -4.30 9.01
N GLU A 107 14.33 -5.51 9.41
CA GLU A 107 15.05 -6.73 9.05
C GLU A 107 14.08 -7.74 8.45
N VAL A 108 14.38 -8.18 7.23
CA VAL A 108 13.56 -9.14 6.50
C VAL A 108 14.40 -10.23 5.84
N GLU A 109 13.80 -11.39 5.64
CA GLU A 109 14.36 -12.50 4.87
C GLU A 109 13.41 -12.91 3.75
N LEU A 110 13.94 -13.17 2.55
CA LEU A 110 13.13 -13.55 1.40
C LEU A 110 13.93 -14.36 0.36
N SER A 111 13.23 -14.83 -0.65
CA SER A 111 13.76 -15.42 -1.88
C SER A 111 13.62 -14.45 -3.04
N PHE A 112 14.70 -14.24 -3.78
CA PHE A 112 14.69 -13.44 -5.00
C PHE A 112 13.60 -13.89 -6.00
N LYS A 113 13.32 -15.19 -6.06
CA LYS A 113 12.36 -15.75 -7.02
C LYS A 113 10.90 -15.40 -6.72
N ASP A 114 10.60 -15.07 -5.46
CA ASP A 114 9.26 -14.75 -5.01
C ASP A 114 9.32 -13.86 -3.75
N PRO A 115 9.73 -12.58 -3.88
CA PRO A 115 10.05 -11.75 -2.73
C PRO A 115 8.87 -11.53 -1.78
N VAL A 116 7.65 -11.47 -2.32
CA VAL A 116 6.44 -11.17 -1.57
C VAL A 116 5.97 -12.39 -0.78
N ASN A 117 5.80 -13.56 -1.43
CA ASN A 117 5.24 -14.73 -0.73
C ASN A 117 6.27 -15.40 0.20
N SER A 118 7.56 -15.27 -0.10
CA SER A 118 8.63 -15.81 0.76
C SER A 118 9.05 -14.89 1.90
N LEU A 119 8.47 -13.68 1.96
CA LEU A 119 8.84 -12.66 2.96
C LEU A 119 8.63 -13.16 4.38
N LYS A 120 9.70 -13.07 5.17
CA LYS A 120 9.69 -13.18 6.62
C LYS A 120 10.15 -11.86 7.22
N VAL A 121 9.27 -11.21 7.96
CA VAL A 121 9.62 -10.00 8.72
C VAL A 121 10.25 -10.41 10.04
N ILE A 122 11.56 -10.20 10.18
CA ILE A 122 12.30 -10.51 11.41
C ILE A 122 12.10 -9.37 12.41
N ARG A 123 12.30 -8.13 11.96
CA ARG A 123 12.11 -6.91 12.75
C ARG A 123 11.40 -5.85 11.92
N SER A 124 10.26 -5.37 12.41
CA SER A 124 9.43 -4.26 11.90
C SER A 124 7.97 -4.59 12.22
N GLU A 125 7.35 -3.85 13.12
CA GLU A 125 6.00 -4.19 13.59
C GLU A 125 4.93 -3.82 12.55
N GLU A 126 5.09 -2.69 11.87
CA GLU A 126 4.14 -2.26 10.84
C GLU A 126 4.20 -3.13 9.58
N ASN A 127 5.40 -3.55 9.14
CA ASN A 127 5.48 -4.51 8.02
C ASN A 127 4.93 -5.88 8.42
N ARG A 128 5.16 -6.33 9.66
CA ARG A 128 4.59 -7.59 10.14
C ARG A 128 3.06 -7.52 10.05
N LEU A 129 2.45 -6.49 10.64
CA LEU A 129 1.00 -6.24 10.59
C LEU A 129 0.48 -6.17 9.15
N TRP A 130 1.13 -5.38 8.30
CA TRP A 130 0.72 -5.17 6.92
C TRP A 130 0.69 -6.46 6.10
N TYR A 131 1.79 -7.22 6.12
CA TYR A 131 1.87 -8.45 5.34
C TYR A 131 1.00 -9.58 5.91
N ASP A 132 0.82 -9.62 7.23
CA ASP A 132 -0.17 -10.48 7.89
C ASP A 132 -1.61 -10.16 7.47
N PHE A 133 -1.93 -8.87 7.33
CA PHE A 133 -3.24 -8.44 6.86
C PHE A 133 -3.43 -8.79 5.38
N MET A 134 -2.45 -8.48 4.52
CA MET A 134 -2.54 -8.74 3.08
C MET A 134 -2.71 -10.23 2.75
N ARG A 135 -2.03 -11.14 3.48
CA ARG A 135 -2.25 -12.59 3.34
C ARG A 135 -3.69 -12.99 3.64
N ARG A 136 -4.24 -12.51 4.76
CA ARG A 136 -5.63 -12.78 5.14
C ARG A 136 -6.64 -12.16 4.18
N GLN A 137 -6.31 -10.99 3.63
CA GLN A 137 -7.14 -10.35 2.60
C GLN A 137 -7.20 -11.22 1.35
N MET A 138 -6.07 -11.74 0.89
CA MET A 138 -6.04 -12.64 -0.26
C MET A 138 -6.86 -13.92 -0.03
N GLU A 139 -6.77 -14.52 1.16
CA GLU A 139 -7.60 -15.68 1.54
C GLU A 139 -9.09 -15.35 1.50
N TYR A 140 -9.48 -14.22 2.08
CA TYR A 140 -10.86 -13.71 2.05
C TYR A 140 -11.35 -13.44 0.63
N GLU A 141 -10.59 -12.72 -0.20
CA GLU A 141 -10.99 -12.37 -1.57
C GLU A 141 -11.15 -13.61 -2.44
N ASN A 142 -10.30 -14.62 -2.25
CA ASN A 142 -10.43 -15.92 -2.92
C ASN A 142 -11.72 -16.65 -2.49
N ALA A 143 -11.98 -16.75 -1.18
CA ALA A 143 -13.20 -17.37 -0.66
C ALA A 143 -14.45 -16.65 -1.16
N LEU A 144 -14.46 -15.32 -1.10
CA LEU A 144 -15.56 -14.49 -1.56
C LEU A 144 -15.82 -14.69 -3.07
N SER A 145 -14.77 -14.71 -3.90
CA SER A 145 -14.91 -14.91 -5.34
C SER A 145 -15.48 -16.30 -5.70
N LEU A 146 -15.13 -17.34 -4.95
CA LEU A 146 -15.69 -18.67 -5.14
C LEU A 146 -17.18 -18.69 -4.77
N MET A 147 -17.55 -18.10 -3.63
CA MET A 147 -18.94 -18.02 -3.19
C MET A 147 -19.80 -17.18 -4.14
N GLU A 148 -19.27 -16.08 -4.68
CA GLU A 148 -20.00 -15.28 -5.67
C GLU A 148 -20.38 -16.11 -6.91
N LYS A 149 -19.42 -16.87 -7.45
CA LYS A 149 -19.64 -17.75 -8.61
C LYS A 149 -20.65 -18.85 -8.29
N GLU A 150 -20.63 -19.37 -7.07
CA GLU A 150 -21.57 -20.40 -6.62
C GLU A 150 -22.99 -19.87 -6.50
N VAL A 151 -23.18 -18.70 -5.86
CA VAL A 151 -24.49 -18.02 -5.76
C VAL A 151 -25.07 -17.78 -7.15
N ASP A 152 -24.29 -17.21 -8.06
CA ASP A 152 -24.74 -16.93 -9.44
C ASP A 152 -25.16 -18.22 -10.18
N LEU A 153 -24.40 -19.30 -10.01
CA LEU A 153 -24.70 -20.59 -10.62
C LEU A 153 -25.98 -21.21 -10.05
N LEU A 154 -26.22 -21.09 -8.74
CA LEU A 154 -27.41 -21.64 -8.07
C LEU A 154 -28.68 -20.88 -8.50
N TRP A 155 -28.60 -19.56 -8.63
CA TRP A 155 -29.69 -18.77 -9.20
C TRP A 155 -30.02 -19.17 -10.63
N GLN A 156 -29.01 -19.36 -11.48
CA GLN A 156 -29.21 -19.82 -12.87
C GLN A 156 -29.86 -21.21 -12.95
N LYS A 157 -29.60 -22.07 -11.96
CA LYS A 157 -30.18 -23.42 -11.87
C LYS A 157 -31.57 -23.45 -11.23
N ASN A 158 -32.09 -22.31 -10.77
CA ASN A 158 -33.33 -22.22 -9.99
C ASN A 158 -33.31 -23.08 -8.69
N ASP A 159 -32.13 -23.31 -8.10
CA ASP A 159 -32.00 -23.97 -6.79
C ASP A 159 -32.10 -22.92 -5.67
N SER A 160 -33.29 -22.31 -5.54
CA SER A 160 -33.48 -21.13 -4.69
C SER A 160 -33.16 -21.38 -3.22
N ALA A 161 -33.41 -22.58 -2.70
CA ALA A 161 -33.13 -22.88 -1.30
C ALA A 161 -31.62 -22.81 -0.99
N LYS A 162 -30.78 -23.40 -1.84
CA LYS A 162 -29.32 -23.31 -1.67
C LYS A 162 -28.81 -21.92 -2.02
N ALA A 163 -29.36 -21.28 -3.06
CA ALA A 163 -28.95 -19.94 -3.45
C ALA A 163 -29.13 -18.93 -2.30
N ILE A 164 -30.26 -19.00 -1.58
CA ILE A 164 -30.52 -18.17 -0.40
C ILE A 164 -29.49 -18.45 0.69
N GLN A 165 -29.22 -19.72 1.01
CA GLN A 165 -28.24 -20.08 2.03
C GLN A 165 -26.83 -19.56 1.67
N THR A 166 -26.36 -19.80 0.44
CA THR A 166 -25.04 -19.34 0.01
C THR A 166 -24.97 -17.81 -0.06
N ALA A 167 -26.06 -17.13 -0.41
CA ALA A 167 -26.13 -15.67 -0.40
C ALA A 167 -26.01 -15.08 1.01
N ASP A 168 -26.66 -15.70 2.00
CA ASP A 168 -26.53 -15.31 3.41
C ASP A 168 -25.09 -15.50 3.91
N GLU A 169 -24.45 -16.63 3.57
CA GLU A 169 -23.07 -16.91 3.93
C GLU A 169 -22.09 -15.93 3.25
N PHE A 170 -22.32 -15.59 1.99
CA PHE A 170 -21.55 -14.59 1.25
C PHE A 170 -21.66 -13.19 1.89
N ASN A 171 -22.87 -12.76 2.20
CA ASN A 171 -23.13 -11.46 2.83
C ASN A 171 -22.49 -11.42 4.24
N ARG A 172 -22.60 -12.51 5.01
CA ARG A 172 -21.96 -12.61 6.32
C ARG A 172 -20.43 -12.55 6.24
N LEU A 173 -19.83 -13.25 5.28
CA LEU A 173 -18.37 -13.23 5.08
C LEU A 173 -17.85 -11.81 4.82
N GLN A 174 -18.59 -11.02 4.02
CA GLN A 174 -18.25 -9.61 3.79
C GLN A 174 -18.38 -8.76 5.06
N MET A 175 -19.44 -8.95 5.86
CA MET A 175 -19.62 -8.22 7.13
C MET A 175 -18.50 -8.54 8.12
N ASP A 176 -18.17 -9.83 8.27
CA ASP A 176 -17.12 -10.30 9.18
C ASP A 176 -15.75 -9.75 8.74
N TRP A 177 -15.50 -9.67 7.43
CA TRP A 177 -14.29 -9.06 6.90
C TRP A 177 -14.25 -7.54 7.13
N ASP A 178 -15.29 -6.80 6.79
CA ASP A 178 -15.32 -5.35 6.99
C ASP A 178 -15.12 -4.97 8.47
N LEU A 179 -15.75 -5.72 9.39
CA LEU A 179 -15.54 -5.55 10.83
C LEU A 179 -14.09 -5.81 11.22
N ARG A 180 -13.46 -6.86 10.67
CA ARG A 180 -12.04 -7.16 10.91
C ARG A 180 -11.13 -6.05 10.40
N VAL A 181 -11.38 -5.50 9.21
CA VAL A 181 -10.60 -4.38 8.67
C VAL A 181 -10.72 -3.16 9.60
N ALA A 182 -11.95 -2.80 9.99
CA ALA A 182 -12.20 -1.66 10.87
C ALA A 182 -11.54 -1.85 12.25
N GLN A 183 -11.67 -3.03 12.87
CA GLN A 183 -11.04 -3.34 14.15
C GLN A 183 -9.51 -3.32 14.05
N THR A 184 -8.93 -3.88 12.99
CA THR A 184 -7.47 -3.91 12.80
C THR A 184 -6.92 -2.50 12.64
N ALA A 185 -7.58 -1.65 11.83
CA ALA A 185 -7.19 -0.25 11.67
C ALA A 185 -7.33 0.54 12.98
N GLN A 186 -8.42 0.33 13.73
CA GLN A 186 -8.67 1.02 15.00
C GLN A 186 -7.69 0.61 16.12
N GLN A 187 -7.37 -0.68 16.23
CA GLN A 187 -6.41 -1.20 17.22
C GLN A 187 -4.98 -0.70 16.98
N ASN A 188 -4.65 -0.36 15.72
CA ASN A 188 -3.34 0.13 15.31
C ASN A 188 -3.39 1.62 14.92
N GLN A 189 -4.36 2.38 15.45
CA GLN A 189 -4.56 3.78 15.11
C GLN A 189 -3.27 4.60 15.29
N GLY A 190 -2.96 5.44 14.31
CA GLY A 190 -1.75 6.28 14.32
C GLY A 190 -0.55 5.66 13.59
N THR A 191 -0.57 4.37 13.30
CA THR A 191 0.44 3.71 12.44
C THR A 191 0.19 4.02 10.96
N PHE A 192 1.22 3.92 10.13
CA PHE A 192 1.06 4.06 8.68
C PHE A 192 0.33 2.84 8.08
N ALA A 193 0.64 1.64 8.59
CA ALA A 193 -0.04 0.38 8.25
C ALA A 193 -1.55 0.45 8.49
N ALA A 194 -2.02 1.00 9.60
CA ALA A 194 -3.46 1.15 9.86
C ALA A 194 -4.15 2.03 8.81
N LYS A 195 -3.48 3.07 8.30
CA LYS A 195 -4.03 3.92 7.24
C LYS A 195 -4.14 3.16 5.91
N LEU A 196 -3.10 2.40 5.56
CA LEU A 196 -3.13 1.52 4.38
C LEU A 196 -4.23 0.45 4.49
N ILE A 197 -4.39 -0.15 5.67
CA ILE A 197 -5.42 -1.16 5.96
C ILE A 197 -6.82 -0.55 5.87
N ALA A 198 -7.03 0.65 6.42
CA ALA A 198 -8.32 1.35 6.34
C ALA A 198 -8.75 1.58 4.88
N LEU A 199 -7.80 1.91 3.99
CA LEU A 199 -8.06 2.02 2.55
C LEU A 199 -8.47 0.69 1.91
N LYS A 200 -8.20 -0.48 2.50
CA LYS A 200 -8.61 -1.76 1.90
C LYS A 200 -10.09 -2.09 2.09
N ARG A 201 -10.84 -1.29 2.86
CA ARG A 201 -12.31 -1.41 2.95
C ARG A 201 -12.95 -1.28 1.56
N LYS A 202 -13.99 -2.08 1.33
CA LYS A 202 -14.82 -2.12 0.11
C LYS A 202 -16.29 -2.15 0.56
N PRO A 203 -17.22 -1.49 -0.16
CA PRO A 203 -18.63 -1.63 0.13
C PRO A 203 -19.08 -3.08 -0.09
N MET A 204 -20.14 -3.49 0.62
CA MET A 204 -20.74 -4.80 0.42
C MET A 204 -21.45 -4.89 -0.93
N ALA A 205 -21.30 -6.03 -1.61
CA ALA A 205 -22.13 -6.42 -2.73
C ALA A 205 -23.21 -7.38 -2.21
N ASP A 206 -24.49 -7.05 -2.35
CA ASP A 206 -25.55 -7.91 -1.85
C ASP A 206 -25.75 -9.13 -2.76
N ALA A 207 -25.51 -10.35 -2.25
CA ALA A 207 -25.67 -11.59 -3.00
C ALA A 207 -27.11 -11.90 -3.45
N PHE A 208 -28.12 -11.22 -2.91
CA PHE A 208 -29.50 -11.34 -3.41
C PHE A 208 -29.75 -10.55 -4.69
N LEU A 209 -28.85 -9.62 -5.04
CA LEU A 209 -28.90 -8.88 -6.29
C LEU A 209 -28.30 -9.71 -7.42
N SER A 210 -28.77 -9.44 -8.65
CA SER A 210 -28.12 -9.95 -9.86
C SER A 210 -26.68 -9.46 -9.96
N LYS A 211 -25.86 -10.15 -10.76
CA LYS A 211 -24.47 -9.77 -11.01
C LYS A 211 -24.35 -8.33 -11.52
N GLU A 212 -25.25 -7.92 -12.39
CA GLU A 212 -25.32 -6.58 -12.96
C GLU A 212 -25.65 -5.55 -11.87
N GLU A 213 -26.67 -5.80 -11.04
CA GLU A 213 -27.05 -4.91 -9.94
C GLU A 213 -25.96 -4.80 -8.86
N ARG A 214 -25.28 -5.91 -8.53
CA ARG A 214 -24.10 -5.89 -7.63
C ARG A 214 -23.00 -5.00 -8.20
N LYS A 215 -22.71 -5.13 -9.50
CA LYS A 215 -21.72 -4.28 -10.17
C LYS A 215 -22.10 -2.81 -10.14
N GLU A 216 -23.36 -2.47 -10.43
CA GLU A 216 -23.87 -1.10 -10.37
C GLU A 216 -23.77 -0.51 -8.95
N SER A 217 -24.12 -1.31 -7.93
CA SER A 217 -23.95 -0.94 -6.53
C SER A 217 -22.48 -0.66 -6.19
N LEU A 218 -21.56 -1.55 -6.60
CA LEU A 218 -20.13 -1.35 -6.42
C LEU A 218 -19.66 -0.07 -7.13
N GLN A 219 -20.00 0.13 -8.40
CA GLN A 219 -19.64 1.35 -9.15
C GLN A 219 -20.12 2.64 -8.47
N LYS A 220 -21.24 2.60 -7.76
CA LYS A 220 -21.77 3.77 -7.04
C LYS A 220 -21.04 4.00 -5.71
N ASN A 221 -20.81 2.93 -4.96
CA ASN A 221 -20.45 3.03 -3.54
C ASN A 221 -18.97 2.70 -3.25
N PHE A 222 -18.17 2.30 -4.25
CA PHE A 222 -16.79 1.79 -4.07
C PHE A 222 -15.89 2.72 -3.26
N LEU A 223 -16.03 4.02 -3.47
CA LEU A 223 -15.21 5.06 -2.84
C LEU A 223 -15.83 5.62 -1.55
N ASP A 224 -17.03 5.19 -1.16
CA ASP A 224 -17.69 5.72 0.05
C ASP A 224 -16.91 5.47 1.34
N PRO A 225 -16.24 4.31 1.54
CA PRO A 225 -15.44 4.07 2.74
C PRO A 225 -14.09 4.81 2.74
N VAL A 226 -13.73 5.51 1.67
CA VAL A 226 -12.39 6.10 1.50
C VAL A 226 -12.35 7.52 2.07
N ASP A 227 -11.44 7.74 3.02
CA ASP A 227 -11.06 9.08 3.47
C ASP A 227 -9.90 9.61 2.61
N PHE A 228 -10.18 10.63 1.79
CA PHE A 228 -9.19 11.28 0.93
C PHE A 228 -8.47 12.45 1.61
N SER A 229 -8.70 12.72 2.90
CA SER A 229 -8.08 13.85 3.60
C SER A 229 -6.63 13.60 4.03
N ASP A 230 -6.20 12.34 4.11
CA ASP A 230 -4.87 11.99 4.58
C ASP A 230 -3.82 12.10 3.46
N GLU A 231 -3.13 13.23 3.42
CA GLU A 231 -2.05 13.49 2.45
C GLU A 231 -0.86 12.53 2.59
N SER A 232 -0.66 11.90 3.75
CA SER A 232 0.51 11.03 3.96
C SER A 232 0.47 9.77 3.10
N LEU A 233 -0.73 9.35 2.67
CA LEU A 233 -0.94 8.19 1.80
C LEU A 233 -0.47 8.42 0.36
N ILE A 234 -0.20 9.67 -0.03
CA ILE A 234 0.48 9.99 -1.29
C ILE A 234 1.88 9.35 -1.34
N ARG A 235 2.55 9.17 -0.18
CA ARG A 235 3.87 8.51 -0.07
C ARG A 235 3.78 6.98 -0.12
N SER A 236 2.83 6.47 -0.89
CA SER A 236 2.56 5.07 -1.17
C SER A 236 1.75 4.97 -2.47
N SER A 237 1.50 3.76 -2.97
CA SER A 237 0.57 3.53 -4.08
C SER A 237 -0.90 3.50 -3.66
N ALA A 238 -1.23 3.69 -2.38
CA ALA A 238 -2.53 3.29 -1.85
C ALA A 238 -3.72 4.03 -2.49
N TYR A 239 -3.59 5.33 -2.75
CA TYR A 239 -4.64 6.07 -3.48
C TYR A 239 -4.68 5.68 -4.96
N THR A 240 -3.54 5.55 -5.64
CA THR A 240 -3.52 5.21 -7.07
C THR A 240 -4.05 3.81 -7.32
N ASP A 241 -3.67 2.82 -6.50
CA ASP A 241 -4.22 1.46 -6.50
C ASP A 241 -5.75 1.48 -6.28
N LYS A 242 -6.23 2.25 -5.30
CA LYS A 242 -7.67 2.36 -5.01
C LYS A 242 -8.44 2.96 -6.19
N ILE A 243 -7.91 4.01 -6.81
CA ILE A 243 -8.54 4.63 -7.98
C ILE A 243 -8.46 3.71 -9.19
N PHE A 244 -7.36 2.99 -9.39
CA PHE A 244 -7.24 1.99 -10.44
C PHE A 244 -8.29 0.88 -10.29
N ASP A 245 -8.40 0.27 -9.11
CA ASP A 245 -9.41 -0.75 -8.81
C ASP A 245 -10.83 -0.25 -9.10
N TYR A 246 -11.10 1.02 -8.77
CA TYR A 246 -12.38 1.66 -9.07
C TYR A 246 -12.63 1.81 -10.58
N LEU A 247 -11.64 2.30 -11.33
CA LEU A 247 -11.74 2.50 -12.78
C LEU A 247 -11.94 1.16 -13.52
N VAL A 248 -11.34 0.06 -13.03
CA VAL A 248 -11.53 -1.28 -13.59
C VAL A 248 -13.01 -1.70 -13.57
N LEU A 249 -13.82 -1.26 -12.60
CA LEU A 249 -15.26 -1.55 -12.56
C LEU A 249 -16.02 -1.00 -13.78
N PHE A 250 -15.48 0.03 -14.44
CA PHE A 250 -16.08 0.67 -15.62
C PHE A 250 -15.53 0.12 -16.94
N ASN A 251 -14.46 -0.67 -16.90
CA ASN A 251 -13.86 -1.27 -18.09
C ASN A 251 -14.58 -2.57 -18.46
N GLN A 252 -15.66 -2.47 -19.24
CA GLN A 252 -16.44 -3.64 -19.64
C GLN A 252 -16.03 -4.16 -21.03
N PRO A 253 -15.92 -5.49 -21.22
CA PRO A 253 -15.77 -6.08 -22.54
C PRO A 253 -16.94 -5.70 -23.46
N GLY A 254 -16.65 -5.42 -24.72
CA GLY A 254 -17.67 -5.14 -25.75
C GLY A 254 -18.11 -3.68 -25.87
N LEU A 255 -17.66 -2.78 -24.99
CA LEU A 255 -17.92 -1.35 -25.16
C LEU A 255 -17.17 -0.79 -26.37
N SER A 256 -17.85 0.04 -27.16
CA SER A 256 -17.20 0.91 -28.14
C SER A 256 -16.27 1.91 -27.43
N GLN A 257 -15.37 2.53 -28.20
CA GLN A 257 -14.49 3.57 -27.66
C GLN A 257 -15.28 4.70 -26.99
N GLU A 258 -16.36 5.16 -27.64
CA GLU A 258 -17.23 6.23 -27.12
C GLU A 258 -17.95 5.82 -25.83
N GLN A 259 -18.50 4.61 -25.77
CA GLN A 259 -19.15 4.11 -24.56
C GLN A 259 -18.16 3.96 -23.41
N ARG A 260 -16.93 3.52 -23.70
CA ARG A 260 -15.85 3.41 -22.72
C ARG A 260 -15.43 4.79 -22.20
N SER A 261 -15.28 5.78 -23.07
CA SER A 261 -15.04 7.16 -22.68
C SER A 261 -16.14 7.69 -21.76
N ALA A 262 -17.41 7.50 -22.12
CA ALA A 262 -18.55 7.93 -21.29
C ALA A 262 -18.54 7.25 -19.91
N ALA A 263 -18.21 5.95 -19.85
CA ALA A 263 -18.08 5.23 -18.58
C ALA A 263 -16.95 5.79 -17.70
N TYR A 264 -15.78 6.07 -18.28
CA TYR A 264 -14.68 6.69 -17.53
C TYR A 264 -14.95 8.12 -17.12
N LEU A 265 -15.65 8.93 -17.93
CA LEU A 265 -16.06 10.28 -17.53
C LEU A 265 -16.93 10.25 -16.25
N LYS A 266 -17.88 9.33 -16.17
CA LYS A 266 -18.70 9.12 -14.97
C LYS A 266 -17.85 8.70 -13.77
N ALA A 267 -16.90 7.79 -13.97
CA ALA A 267 -16.00 7.35 -12.91
C ALA A 267 -15.13 8.50 -12.41
N VAL A 268 -14.51 9.24 -13.32
CA VAL A 268 -13.63 10.39 -13.02
C VAL A 268 -14.38 11.49 -12.30
N ASP A 269 -15.59 11.87 -12.74
CA ASP A 269 -16.39 12.90 -12.04
C ASP A 269 -16.66 12.50 -10.57
N ASN A 270 -16.99 11.22 -10.34
CA ASN A 270 -17.15 10.71 -8.97
C ASN A 270 -15.83 10.83 -8.17
N VAL A 271 -14.69 10.41 -8.73
CA VAL A 271 -13.38 10.52 -8.08
C VAL A 271 -13.10 11.97 -7.69
N LEU A 272 -13.19 12.91 -8.64
CA LEU A 272 -12.91 14.33 -8.41
C LEU A 272 -13.86 14.95 -7.39
N SER A 273 -15.12 14.52 -7.35
CA SER A 273 -16.07 14.98 -6.33
C SER A 273 -15.69 14.52 -4.92
N LYS A 274 -15.14 13.32 -4.77
CA LYS A 274 -14.70 12.75 -3.48
C LYS A 274 -13.39 13.37 -2.98
N THR A 275 -12.55 13.88 -3.90
CA THR A 275 -11.25 14.47 -3.57
C THR A 275 -11.29 15.98 -3.38
N ALA A 276 -12.35 16.67 -3.83
CA ALA A 276 -12.46 18.13 -3.83
C ALA A 276 -12.21 18.81 -2.47
N GLY A 277 -12.49 18.13 -1.35
CA GLY A 277 -12.23 18.63 0.01
C GLY A 277 -10.76 18.56 0.47
N ALA A 278 -9.87 17.94 -0.31
CA ALA A 278 -8.47 17.68 0.04
C ALA A 278 -7.53 18.15 -1.08
N PRO A 279 -7.17 19.45 -1.15
CA PRO A 279 -6.54 20.05 -2.33
C PRO A 279 -5.26 19.37 -2.82
N LYS A 280 -4.40 18.88 -1.91
CA LYS A 280 -3.17 18.18 -2.31
C LYS A 280 -3.44 16.78 -2.84
N VAL A 281 -4.39 16.06 -2.25
CA VAL A 281 -4.80 14.73 -2.70
C VAL A 281 -5.55 14.85 -4.03
N ASP A 282 -6.39 15.86 -4.20
CA ASP A 282 -7.05 16.20 -5.47
C ASP A 282 -6.04 16.46 -6.59
N ALA A 283 -5.08 17.34 -6.36
CA ALA A 283 -4.05 17.65 -7.35
C ALA A 283 -3.22 16.40 -7.72
N PHE A 284 -2.82 15.61 -6.73
CA PHE A 284 -2.10 14.36 -6.93
C PHE A 284 -2.91 13.35 -7.77
N ILE A 285 -4.18 13.13 -7.44
CA ILE A 285 -5.07 12.21 -8.17
C ILE A 285 -5.36 12.73 -9.58
N LYS A 286 -5.55 14.03 -9.79
CA LYS A 286 -5.69 14.63 -11.13
C LYS A 286 -4.46 14.36 -11.99
N THR A 287 -3.25 14.56 -11.45
CA THR A 287 -2.01 14.24 -12.16
C THR A 287 -1.93 12.76 -12.54
N TYR A 288 -2.25 11.86 -11.59
CA TYR A 288 -2.30 10.43 -11.84
C TYR A 288 -3.27 10.06 -12.97
N LEU A 289 -4.52 10.54 -12.90
CA LEU A 289 -5.56 10.28 -13.91
C LEU A 289 -5.16 10.83 -15.28
N LEU A 290 -4.61 12.05 -15.35
CA LEU A 290 -4.18 12.66 -16.61
C LEU A 290 -3.11 11.84 -17.32
N HIS A 291 -2.16 11.29 -16.57
CA HIS A 291 -1.11 10.41 -17.09
C HIS A 291 -1.69 9.06 -17.53
N GLY A 292 -2.54 8.44 -16.70
CA GLY A 292 -3.18 7.17 -17.06
C GLY A 292 -4.00 7.26 -18.36
N PHE A 293 -4.83 8.30 -18.51
CA PHE A 293 -5.62 8.49 -19.73
C PHE A 293 -4.81 8.98 -20.93
N GLU A 294 -3.61 9.53 -20.73
CA GLU A 294 -2.66 9.79 -21.81
C GLU A 294 -2.13 8.49 -22.40
N ILE A 295 -1.71 7.54 -21.55
CA ILE A 295 -1.26 6.22 -21.97
C ILE A 295 -2.38 5.47 -22.72
N LEU A 296 -3.62 5.61 -22.27
CA LEU A 296 -4.79 5.00 -22.91
C LEU A 296 -5.27 5.73 -24.18
N GLY A 297 -4.69 6.90 -24.51
CA GLY A 297 -5.10 7.70 -25.67
C GLY A 297 -6.50 8.31 -25.57
N MET A 298 -7.02 8.54 -24.36
CA MET A 298 -8.39 9.03 -24.11
C MET A 298 -8.38 10.55 -23.89
N ASN A 299 -8.17 11.30 -24.97
CA ASN A 299 -7.99 12.76 -24.92
C ASN A 299 -9.23 13.52 -24.40
N ASP A 300 -10.43 13.04 -24.72
CA ASP A 300 -11.70 13.57 -24.23
C ASP A 300 -11.80 13.51 -22.69
N VAL A 301 -11.40 12.39 -22.08
CA VAL A 301 -11.36 12.24 -20.62
C VAL A 301 -10.33 13.20 -20.00
N ARG A 302 -9.17 13.38 -20.65
CA ARG A 302 -8.13 14.32 -20.18
C ARG A 302 -8.60 15.77 -20.24
N GLU A 303 -9.26 16.18 -21.31
CA GLU A 303 -9.83 17.52 -21.46
C GLU A 303 -10.87 17.80 -20.37
N TYR A 304 -11.71 16.81 -20.07
CA TYR A 304 -12.66 16.90 -18.98
C TYR A 304 -11.97 17.13 -17.62
N ILE A 305 -10.94 16.35 -17.29
CA ILE A 305 -10.19 16.50 -16.03
C ILE A 305 -9.59 17.91 -15.92
N LYS A 306 -9.02 18.45 -17.01
CA LYS A 306 -8.42 19.80 -17.04
C LYS A 306 -9.45 20.92 -16.86
N SER A 307 -10.73 20.67 -17.13
CA SER A 307 -11.81 21.66 -16.99
C SER A 307 -12.36 21.79 -15.56
N LYS A 308 -11.94 20.91 -14.65
CA LYS A 308 -12.41 20.80 -13.26
C LYS A 308 -11.33 21.25 -12.28
#